data_AF-A0A5S9F5V3-F1
#
_entry.id   AF-A0A5S9F5V3-F1
#
_cell.length_a   1.000
_cell.length_b   1.000
_cell.length_c   1.000
_cell.angle_alpha   90.00
_cell.angle_beta   90.00
_cell.angle_gamma   90.00
#
_symmetry.space_group_name_H-M   'P 1'
#
loop_
_entity.id
_entity.type
_entity.pdbx_description
1 polymer ?
#
loop_
_entity_poly.entity_id
_entity_poly.type
_entity_poly.pdbx_seq_one_letter_code
_entity_poly.pdbx_strand_id
1 'polypeptide(L)'
;MQVTIQTKLDKKHVQYFEKCAEHTAKRRGELLCALLRGEKLNELKKIFISEKGMMARQFNSLHSEVKGIIKAAKELQKINVEDVQRRSKSLKRVIKKLSKALAKSKKDSSSEKKDENKKLHFVLHHKKRKLRNVENRIAKLKKRGICLGGRKLFKKQFHLEENGYENHQQWLEEFRTKRVNRIFFIGSKDESFGNQNCQLLGDKLKVRVAPSLEREWGKYVNIPVKFSYKQETITAALKNQQAINYRFVKKKTTGICL
;
A
#
# COMPACT_ATOMS: atom_id res chain seq x y z
N MET A 1 21.71 12.33 3.42
CA MET A 1 20.94 11.46 4.32
C MET A 1 19.58 12.11 4.58
N GLN A 2 18.49 11.34 4.67
CA GLN A 2 17.15 11.86 5.04
C GLN A 2 16.74 11.22 6.35
N VAL A 3 16.25 12.00 7.31
CA VAL A 3 15.78 11.49 8.60
C VAL A 3 14.26 11.39 8.57
N THR A 4 13.71 10.23 8.94
CA THR A 4 12.25 10.05 9.05
C THR A 4 11.86 9.85 10.51
N ILE A 5 11.00 10.73 10.98
CA ILE A 5 10.46 10.73 12.33
C ILE A 5 9.03 10.22 12.27
N GLN A 6 8.72 9.27 13.14
CA GLN A 6 7.36 8.80 13.32
C GLN A 6 6.92 9.13 14.75
N THR A 7 5.84 9.89 14.88
CA THR A 7 5.30 10.26 16.19
C THR A 7 3.81 9.97 16.31
N LYS A 8 3.39 9.80 17.55
CA LYS A 8 2.01 9.52 17.94
C LYS A 8 1.29 10.85 18.22
N LEU A 9 -0.02 10.84 18.03
CA LEU A 9 -0.87 12.02 18.20
C LEU A 9 -1.24 12.22 19.67
N ASP A 10 -1.17 13.47 20.14
CA ASP A 10 -1.70 13.90 21.45
C ASP A 10 -3.20 14.18 21.36
N LYS A 11 -3.94 13.95 22.45
CA LYS A 11 -5.41 14.04 22.55
C LYS A 11 -5.93 15.43 22.16
N LYS A 12 -5.20 16.50 22.48
CA LYS A 12 -5.62 17.89 22.25
C LYS A 12 -5.75 18.27 20.76
N HIS A 13 -5.00 17.62 19.87
CA HIS A 13 -4.95 17.96 18.45
C HIS A 13 -5.58 16.88 17.55
N VAL A 14 -6.26 15.88 18.13
CA VAL A 14 -6.79 14.73 17.39
C VAL A 14 -7.74 15.15 16.28
N GLN A 15 -8.65 16.09 16.53
CA GLN A 15 -9.63 16.54 15.55
C GLN A 15 -8.99 17.14 14.30
N TYR A 16 -7.99 18.01 14.47
CA TYR A 16 -7.22 18.58 13.35
C TYR A 16 -6.57 17.48 12.52
N PHE A 17 -5.90 16.53 13.17
CA PHE A 17 -5.21 15.45 12.48
C PHE A 17 -6.17 14.49 11.80
N GLU A 18 -7.33 14.22 12.36
CA GLU A 18 -8.35 13.40 11.71
C GLU A 18 -8.83 14.06 10.42
N LYS A 19 -9.18 15.35 10.47
CA LYS A 19 -9.58 16.11 9.26
C LYS A 19 -8.45 16.19 8.23
N CYS A 20 -7.21 16.43 8.67
CA CYS A 20 -6.06 16.46 7.78
C CYS A 20 -5.78 15.07 7.15
N ALA A 21 -5.94 13.99 7.92
CA ALA A 21 -5.75 12.63 7.44
C ALA A 21 -6.86 12.22 6.47
N GLU A 22 -8.12 12.61 6.74
CA GLU A 22 -9.26 12.38 5.86
C GLU A 22 -9.05 13.08 4.52
N HIS A 23 -8.71 14.37 4.57
CA HIS A 23 -8.37 15.16 3.40
C HIS A 23 -7.27 14.47 2.58
N THR A 24 -6.14 14.16 3.22
CA THR A 24 -4.98 13.53 2.55
C THR A 24 -5.33 12.15 1.98
N ALA A 25 -6.08 11.32 2.70
CA ALA A 25 -6.45 9.99 2.26
C ALA A 25 -7.39 10.02 1.04
N LYS A 26 -8.32 10.99 0.99
CA LYS A 26 -9.18 11.23 -0.17
C LYS A 26 -8.34 11.61 -1.38
N ARG A 27 -7.46 12.62 -1.25
CA ARG A 27 -6.58 13.09 -2.33
C ARG A 27 -5.61 12.00 -2.81
N ARG A 28 -5.15 11.13 -1.90
CA ARG A 28 -4.31 9.97 -2.24
C ARG A 28 -5.01 9.03 -3.20
N GLY A 29 -6.30 8.75 -2.96
CA GLY A 29 -7.12 7.92 -3.84
C GLY A 29 -7.32 8.57 -5.21
N GLU A 30 -7.69 9.85 -5.22
CA GLU A 30 -7.86 10.65 -6.45
C GLU A 30 -6.58 10.64 -7.29
N LEU A 31 -5.43 10.92 -6.67
CA LEU A 31 -4.13 10.96 -7.34
C LEU A 31 -3.69 9.58 -7.84
N LEU A 32 -3.94 8.53 -7.07
CA LEU A 32 -3.65 7.16 -7.52
C LEU A 32 -4.44 6.83 -8.79
N CYS A 33 -5.75 7.07 -8.80
CA CYS A 33 -6.59 6.80 -9.96
C CYS A 33 -6.11 7.60 -11.18
N ALA A 34 -5.80 8.88 -11.00
CA ALA A 34 -5.33 9.74 -12.08
C ALA A 34 -3.99 9.27 -12.68
N LEU A 35 -3.02 8.91 -11.82
CA LEU A 35 -1.73 8.40 -12.27
C LEU A 35 -1.85 7.03 -12.96
N LEU A 36 -2.80 6.19 -12.55
CA LEU A 36 -3.07 4.91 -13.22
C LEU A 36 -3.73 5.09 -14.59
N ARG A 37 -4.51 6.17 -14.78
CA ARG A 37 -5.06 6.57 -16.09
C ARG A 37 -4.03 7.20 -17.03
N GLY A 38 -2.82 7.50 -16.53
CA GLY A 38 -1.76 8.11 -17.33
C GLY A 38 -1.87 9.63 -17.46
N GLU A 39 -2.58 10.30 -16.56
CA GLU A 39 -2.71 11.76 -16.56
C GLU A 39 -1.36 12.45 -16.26
N LYS A 40 -1.15 13.63 -16.87
CA LYS A 40 0.10 14.39 -16.76
C LYS A 40 0.24 15.01 -15.37
N LEU A 41 1.39 14.79 -14.74
CA LEU A 41 1.67 15.26 -13.37
C LEU A 41 1.55 16.78 -13.20
N ASN A 42 1.96 17.56 -14.20
CA ASN A 42 1.93 19.02 -14.14
C ASN A 42 0.50 19.56 -14.07
N GLU A 43 -0.42 18.97 -14.84
CA GLU A 43 -1.84 19.35 -14.82
C GLU A 43 -2.51 18.90 -13.52
N LEU A 44 -2.19 17.68 -13.05
CA LEU A 44 -2.64 17.21 -11.74
C LEU A 44 -2.19 18.13 -10.61
N LYS A 45 -0.94 18.61 -10.64
CA LYS A 45 -0.44 19.54 -9.64
C LYS A 45 -1.25 20.83 -9.61
N LYS A 46 -1.57 21.41 -10.78
CA LYS A 46 -2.41 22.61 -10.87
C LYS A 46 -3.79 22.38 -10.28
N ILE A 47 -4.49 21.30 -10.71
CA ILE A 47 -5.83 20.94 -10.24
C ILE A 47 -5.86 20.72 -8.71
N PHE A 48 -4.86 20.02 -8.17
CA PHE A 48 -4.80 19.75 -6.73
C PHE A 48 -4.56 21.01 -5.91
N ILE A 49 -3.82 21.98 -6.45
CA ILE A 49 -3.59 23.26 -5.78
C ILE A 49 -4.83 24.15 -5.87
N SER A 50 -5.40 24.33 -7.06
CA SER A 50 -6.54 25.24 -7.28
C SER A 50 -7.85 24.71 -6.72
N GLU A 51 -8.26 23.49 -7.08
CA GLU A 51 -9.58 22.96 -6.74
C GLU A 51 -9.59 22.16 -5.44
N LYS A 52 -8.51 21.43 -5.16
CA LYS A 52 -8.46 20.50 -4.02
C LYS A 52 -7.90 21.15 -2.76
N GLY A 53 -7.45 22.41 -2.84
CA GLY A 53 -7.02 23.22 -1.71
C GLY A 53 -5.79 22.66 -0.99
N MET A 54 -4.78 22.26 -1.76
CA MET A 54 -3.47 21.77 -1.28
C MET A 54 -2.35 22.75 -1.63
N MET A 55 -1.31 22.80 -0.79
CA MET A 55 -0.07 23.49 -1.18
C MET A 55 0.81 22.62 -2.07
N ALA A 56 1.68 23.25 -2.87
CA ALA A 56 2.62 22.54 -3.74
C ALA A 56 3.49 21.50 -3.00
N ARG A 57 3.96 21.80 -1.78
CA ARG A 57 4.74 20.85 -0.97
C ARG A 57 3.90 19.70 -0.42
N GLN A 58 2.65 19.94 -0.07
CA GLN A 58 1.72 18.87 0.34
C GLN A 58 1.44 17.93 -0.84
N PHE A 59 1.25 18.50 -2.04
CA PHE A 59 1.13 17.71 -3.27
C PHE A 59 2.38 16.88 -3.53
N ASN A 60 3.58 17.45 -3.40
CA ASN A 60 4.83 16.70 -3.59
C ASN A 60 4.96 15.53 -2.59
N SER A 61 4.56 15.74 -1.32
CA SER A 61 4.52 14.68 -0.29
C SER A 61 3.56 13.56 -0.71
N LEU A 62 2.35 13.93 -1.13
CA LEU A 62 1.32 13.00 -1.60
C LEU A 62 1.75 12.22 -2.84
N HIS A 63 2.33 12.91 -3.82
CA HIS A 63 2.84 12.32 -5.05
C HIS A 63 3.96 11.32 -4.76
N SER A 64 4.92 11.68 -3.90
CA SER A 64 5.99 10.77 -3.49
C SER A 64 5.44 9.49 -2.84
N GLU A 65 4.43 9.64 -1.97
CA GLU A 65 3.74 8.51 -1.34
C GLU A 65 3.04 7.60 -2.38
N VAL A 66 2.23 8.18 -3.27
CA VAL A 66 1.49 7.43 -4.30
C VAL A 66 2.44 6.77 -5.29
N LYS A 67 3.50 7.46 -5.71
CA LYS A 67 4.56 6.90 -6.56
C LYS A 67 5.22 5.71 -5.90
N GLY A 68 5.51 5.80 -4.59
CA GLY A 68 6.03 4.69 -3.79
C GLY A 68 5.09 3.49 -3.76
N ILE A 69 3.79 3.73 -3.58
CA ILE A 69 2.76 2.67 -3.60
C ILE A 69 2.70 1.99 -4.97
N ILE A 70 2.68 2.76 -6.06
CA ILE A 70 2.65 2.22 -7.43
C ILE A 70 3.90 1.39 -7.70
N LYS A 71 5.08 1.91 -7.35
CA LYS A 71 6.36 1.20 -7.53
C LYS A 71 6.36 -0.12 -6.76
N ALA A 72 6.04 -0.08 -5.46
CA ALA A 72 6.00 -1.28 -4.63
C ALA A 72 5.02 -2.33 -5.15
N ALA A 73 3.84 -1.91 -5.63
CA ALA A 73 2.85 -2.81 -6.20
C ALA A 73 3.32 -3.45 -7.52
N LYS A 74 3.98 -2.68 -8.40
CA LYS A 74 4.55 -3.19 -9.66
C LYS A 74 5.70 -4.18 -9.40
N GLU A 75 6.61 -3.88 -8.48
CA GLU A 75 7.70 -4.80 -8.09
C GLU A 75 7.14 -6.09 -7.50
N LEU A 76 6.17 -5.98 -6.58
CA LEU A 76 5.53 -7.16 -6.00
C LEU A 76 4.78 -7.98 -7.07
N GLN A 77 4.17 -7.34 -8.05
CA GLN A 77 3.53 -8.03 -9.17
C GLN A 77 4.55 -8.82 -9.99
N LYS A 78 5.70 -8.21 -10.30
CA LYS A 78 6.81 -8.86 -11.01
C LYS A 78 7.29 -10.11 -10.26
N ILE A 79 7.63 -9.98 -8.98
CA ILE A 79 8.09 -11.09 -8.14
C ILE A 79 7.06 -12.23 -8.12
N ASN A 80 5.79 -11.91 -7.90
CA ASN A 80 4.72 -12.92 -7.88
C ASN A 80 4.56 -13.64 -9.23
N VAL A 81 4.70 -12.93 -10.34
CA VAL A 81 4.64 -13.53 -11.68
C VAL A 81 5.82 -14.47 -11.89
N GLU A 82 7.03 -14.05 -11.53
CA GLU A 82 8.26 -14.86 -11.63
C GLU A 82 8.17 -16.13 -10.80
N ASP A 83 7.69 -16.04 -9.55
CA ASP A 83 7.51 -17.20 -8.67
C ASP A 83 6.55 -18.23 -9.26
N VAL A 84 5.41 -17.77 -9.80
CA VAL A 84 4.42 -18.67 -10.42
C VAL A 84 4.93 -19.23 -11.75
N GLN A 85 5.71 -18.45 -12.52
CA GLN A 85 6.39 -18.93 -13.72
C GLN A 85 7.41 -20.02 -13.41
N ARG A 86 8.21 -19.89 -12.33
CA ARG A 86 9.14 -20.94 -11.87
C ARG A 86 8.38 -22.23 -11.56
N ARG A 87 7.24 -22.14 -10.87
CA ARG A 87 6.36 -23.30 -10.60
C ARG A 87 5.81 -23.93 -11.88
N SER A 88 5.39 -23.11 -12.85
CA SER A 88 4.95 -23.60 -14.17
C SER A 88 6.06 -24.36 -14.91
N LYS A 89 7.27 -23.80 -14.96
CA LYS A 89 8.44 -24.47 -15.57
C LYS A 89 8.73 -25.82 -14.90
N SER A 90 8.70 -25.89 -13.58
CA SER A 90 8.87 -27.14 -12.84
C SER A 90 7.79 -28.18 -13.18
N LEU A 91 6.53 -27.76 -13.22
CA LEU A 91 5.42 -28.65 -13.61
C LEU A 91 5.56 -29.16 -15.04
N LYS A 92 5.98 -28.31 -15.99
CA LYS A 92 6.24 -28.72 -17.38
C LYS A 92 7.32 -29.80 -17.45
N ARG A 93 8.40 -29.68 -16.65
CA ARG A 93 9.44 -30.71 -16.56
C ARG A 93 8.89 -32.04 -16.02
N VAL A 94 8.07 -31.99 -14.96
CA VAL A 94 7.43 -33.20 -14.39
C VAL A 94 6.49 -33.85 -15.40
N ILE A 95 5.66 -33.07 -16.10
CA ILE A 95 4.75 -33.57 -17.15
C ILE A 95 5.55 -34.25 -18.27
N LYS A 96 6.66 -33.65 -18.71
CA LYS A 96 7.55 -34.25 -19.73
C LYS A 96 8.17 -35.57 -19.27
N LYS A 97 8.55 -35.69 -18.00
CA LYS A 97 9.05 -36.96 -17.43
C LYS A 97 7.96 -38.02 -17.40
N LEU A 98 6.77 -37.68 -16.88
CA LEU A 98 5.63 -38.59 -16.82
C LEU A 98 5.15 -39.03 -18.21
N SER A 99 5.10 -38.12 -19.19
CA SER A 99 4.71 -38.48 -20.56
C SER A 99 5.70 -39.45 -21.22
N LYS A 100 7.01 -39.27 -20.96
CA LYS A 100 8.05 -40.21 -21.42
C LYS A 100 7.93 -41.57 -20.74
N ALA A 101 7.69 -41.61 -19.43
CA ALA A 101 7.50 -42.86 -18.70
C ALA A 101 6.28 -43.63 -19.24
N LEU A 102 5.18 -42.93 -19.52
CA LEU A 102 3.98 -43.50 -20.11
C LEU A 102 4.23 -44.07 -21.51
N ALA A 103 4.97 -43.33 -22.35
CA ALA A 103 5.33 -43.80 -23.69
C ALA A 103 6.20 -45.07 -23.67
N LYS A 104 7.09 -45.21 -22.67
CA LYS A 104 7.89 -46.44 -22.48
C LYS A 104 7.03 -47.62 -22.03
N SER A 105 6.09 -47.39 -21.12
CA SER A 105 5.25 -48.44 -20.54
C SER A 105 4.12 -48.93 -21.47
N LYS A 106 3.92 -48.31 -22.65
CA LYS A 106 3.01 -48.80 -23.70
C LYS A 106 3.54 -49.99 -24.50
N LYS A 107 4.83 -50.33 -24.36
CA LYS A 107 5.49 -51.41 -25.13
C LYS A 107 5.31 -52.81 -24.53
N ASP A 108 4.84 -52.92 -23.28
CA ASP A 108 4.69 -54.20 -22.58
C ASP A 108 3.21 -54.48 -22.23
N SER A 109 2.76 -55.71 -22.49
CA SER A 109 1.34 -56.11 -22.46
C SER A 109 0.85 -56.73 -21.13
N SER A 110 1.67 -56.78 -20.08
CA SER A 110 1.32 -57.49 -18.83
C SER A 110 0.19 -56.80 -18.05
N SER A 111 -0.63 -57.58 -17.34
CA SER A 111 -1.81 -57.10 -16.59
C SER A 111 -1.45 -56.11 -15.48
N GLU A 112 -0.39 -56.37 -14.71
CA GLU A 112 0.11 -55.50 -13.64
C GLU A 112 0.55 -54.12 -14.16
N LYS A 113 1.24 -54.10 -15.31
CA LYS A 113 1.67 -52.84 -15.97
C LYS A 113 0.49 -52.04 -16.54
N LYS A 114 -0.67 -52.66 -16.82
CA LYS A 114 -1.87 -51.92 -17.24
C LYS A 114 -2.43 -51.04 -16.12
N ASP A 115 -2.45 -51.53 -14.87
CA ASP A 115 -2.95 -50.75 -13.74
C ASP A 115 -1.98 -49.65 -13.32
N GLU A 116 -0.67 -49.90 -13.38
CA GLU A 116 0.34 -48.84 -13.23
C GLU A 116 0.20 -47.75 -14.29
N ASN A 117 -0.05 -48.15 -15.55
CA ASN A 117 -0.31 -47.21 -16.65
C ASN A 117 -1.54 -46.34 -16.40
N LYS A 118 -2.65 -46.90 -15.88
CA LYS A 118 -3.84 -46.13 -15.50
C LYS A 118 -3.52 -45.11 -14.40
N LYS A 119 -2.80 -45.52 -13.35
CA LYS A 119 -2.34 -44.61 -12.27
C LYS A 119 -1.47 -43.49 -12.84
N LEU A 120 -0.53 -43.81 -13.73
CA LEU A 120 0.36 -42.84 -14.36
C LEU A 120 -0.42 -41.85 -15.25
N HIS A 121 -1.39 -42.33 -16.02
CA HIS A 121 -2.32 -41.52 -16.81
C HIS A 121 -3.09 -40.53 -15.93
N PHE A 122 -3.64 -41.02 -14.81
CA PHE A 122 -4.37 -40.20 -13.84
C PHE A 122 -3.47 -39.11 -13.26
N VAL A 123 -2.27 -39.45 -12.78
CA VAL A 123 -1.29 -38.49 -12.26
C VAL A 123 -0.94 -37.45 -13.33
N LEU A 124 -0.65 -37.88 -14.56
CA LEU A 124 -0.35 -36.98 -15.68
C LEU A 124 -1.50 -36.01 -15.95
N HIS A 125 -2.74 -36.49 -15.98
CA HIS A 125 -3.94 -35.67 -16.15
C HIS A 125 -4.05 -34.62 -15.03
N HIS A 126 -3.89 -35.02 -13.77
CA HIS A 126 -3.90 -34.09 -12.63
C HIS A 126 -2.78 -33.04 -12.71
N LYS A 127 -1.56 -33.43 -13.14
CA LYS A 127 -0.47 -32.47 -13.34
C LYS A 127 -0.75 -31.49 -14.49
N LYS A 128 -1.32 -31.96 -15.61
CA LYS A 128 -1.76 -31.09 -16.72
C LYS A 128 -2.84 -30.09 -16.28
N ARG A 129 -3.84 -30.55 -15.52
CA ARG A 129 -4.87 -29.68 -14.92
C ARG A 129 -4.24 -28.64 -13.98
N LYS A 130 -3.30 -29.06 -13.14
CA LYS A 130 -2.55 -28.15 -12.25
C LYS A 130 -1.75 -27.11 -13.05
N LEU A 131 -1.11 -27.51 -14.15
CA LEU A 131 -0.40 -26.59 -15.04
C LEU A 131 -1.34 -25.53 -15.61
N ARG A 132 -2.52 -25.93 -16.14
CA ARG A 132 -3.54 -24.99 -16.65
C ARG A 132 -3.96 -23.98 -15.58
N ASN A 133 -4.17 -24.43 -14.34
CA ASN A 133 -4.52 -23.53 -13.23
C ASN A 133 -3.39 -22.54 -12.88
N VAL A 134 -2.13 -22.99 -12.94
CA VAL A 134 -0.95 -22.14 -12.71
C VAL A 134 -0.80 -21.12 -13.83
N GLU A 135 -0.99 -21.50 -15.09
CA GLU A 135 -0.94 -20.58 -16.25
C GLU A 135 -2.08 -19.55 -16.20
N ASN A 136 -3.31 -19.98 -15.87
CA ASN A 136 -4.43 -19.08 -15.61
C ASN A 136 -4.12 -18.09 -14.48
N ARG A 137 -3.43 -18.53 -13.42
CA ARG A 137 -2.99 -17.64 -12.33
C ARG A 137 -1.97 -16.61 -12.79
N ILE A 138 -1.04 -16.96 -13.68
CA ILE A 138 -0.10 -15.99 -14.28
C ILE A 138 -0.87 -14.91 -15.03
N ALA A 139 -1.84 -15.29 -15.88
CA ALA A 139 -2.67 -14.33 -16.61
C ALA A 139 -3.41 -13.38 -15.67
N LYS A 140 -4.00 -13.90 -14.57
CA LYS A 140 -4.65 -13.08 -13.54
C LYS A 140 -3.69 -12.15 -12.81
N LEU A 141 -2.47 -12.60 -12.49
CA LEU A 141 -1.46 -11.78 -11.82
C LEU A 141 -0.98 -10.63 -12.70
N LYS A 142 -0.87 -10.82 -14.02
CA LYS A 142 -0.49 -9.76 -14.97
C LYS A 142 -1.56 -8.67 -15.11
N LYS A 143 -2.84 -9.01 -14.98
CA LYS A 143 -3.97 -8.06 -15.07
C LYS A 143 -4.39 -7.44 -13.73
N ARG A 144 -3.59 -7.59 -12.68
CA ARG A 144 -3.98 -7.17 -11.33
C ARG A 144 -3.87 -5.65 -11.19
N GLY A 145 -4.99 -5.01 -10.87
CA GLY A 145 -5.03 -3.58 -10.53
C GLY A 145 -4.42 -3.25 -9.16
N ILE A 146 -4.07 -1.98 -8.98
CA ILE A 146 -3.58 -1.42 -7.72
C ILE A 146 -4.78 -0.82 -6.96
N CYS A 147 -4.94 -1.19 -5.70
CA CYS A 147 -6.01 -0.68 -4.84
C CYS A 147 -5.41 -0.22 -3.51
N LEU A 148 -5.92 0.88 -2.96
CA LEU A 148 -5.59 1.32 -1.61
C LEU A 148 -6.40 0.53 -0.59
N GLY A 149 -5.73 0.03 0.44
CA GLY A 149 -6.36 -0.78 1.49
C GLY A 149 -5.98 -2.25 1.40
N GLY A 150 -6.31 -2.98 2.46
CA GLY A 150 -5.97 -4.41 2.57
C GLY A 150 -6.94 -5.29 1.79
N ARG A 151 -6.40 -6.29 1.07
CA ARG A 151 -7.22 -7.30 0.37
C ARG A 151 -8.22 -8.02 1.29
N LYS A 152 -7.81 -8.30 2.53
CA LYS A 152 -8.68 -8.96 3.53
C LYS A 152 -9.90 -8.11 3.83
N LEU A 153 -9.70 -6.83 4.14
CA LEU A 153 -10.79 -5.89 4.40
C LEU A 153 -11.67 -5.67 3.17
N PHE A 154 -11.06 -5.55 1.99
CA PHE A 154 -11.81 -5.40 0.75
C PHE A 154 -12.76 -6.57 0.50
N LYS A 155 -12.31 -7.81 0.73
CA LYS A 155 -13.13 -9.01 0.49
C LYS A 155 -14.33 -9.14 1.44
N LYS A 156 -14.31 -8.48 2.60
CA LYS A 156 -15.42 -8.57 3.55
C LYS A 156 -16.74 -8.03 2.98
N GLN A 157 -16.68 -7.14 1.98
CA GLN A 157 -17.88 -6.59 1.33
C GLN A 157 -18.78 -7.65 0.67
N PHE A 158 -18.25 -8.83 0.35
CA PHE A 158 -19.00 -9.89 -0.33
C PHE A 158 -19.76 -10.81 0.64
N HIS A 159 -19.47 -10.72 1.95
CA HIS A 159 -20.08 -11.54 3.00
C HIS A 159 -20.30 -10.65 4.23
N LEU A 160 -21.30 -9.77 4.18
CA LEU A 160 -21.46 -8.71 5.20
C LEU A 160 -21.79 -9.29 6.58
N GLU A 161 -22.80 -10.16 6.65
CA GLU A 161 -23.27 -10.79 7.89
C GLU A 161 -22.17 -11.63 8.56
N GLU A 162 -21.50 -12.51 7.80
CA GLU A 162 -20.37 -13.32 8.31
C GLU A 162 -19.22 -12.46 8.85
N ASN A 163 -19.10 -11.21 8.40
CA ASN A 163 -18.07 -10.27 8.82
C ASN A 163 -18.54 -9.25 9.87
N GLY A 164 -19.78 -9.37 10.35
CA GLY A 164 -20.37 -8.50 11.37
C GLY A 164 -20.74 -7.11 10.88
N TYR A 165 -21.11 -6.96 9.61
CA TYR A 165 -21.64 -5.70 9.09
C TYR A 165 -23.14 -5.79 8.87
N GLU A 166 -23.88 -4.79 9.36
CA GLU A 166 -25.31 -4.63 9.13
C GLU A 166 -25.62 -4.27 7.68
N ASN A 167 -24.75 -3.49 7.05
CA ASN A 167 -24.93 -3.04 5.67
C ASN A 167 -23.58 -2.72 4.99
N HIS A 168 -23.65 -2.51 3.68
CA HIS A 168 -22.47 -2.17 2.88
C HIS A 168 -21.85 -0.82 3.28
N GLN A 169 -22.66 0.12 3.76
CA GLN A 169 -22.20 1.45 4.16
C GLN A 169 -21.27 1.37 5.38
N GLN A 170 -21.59 0.54 6.37
CA GLN A 170 -20.75 0.30 7.55
C GLN A 170 -19.39 -0.29 7.15
N TRP A 171 -19.38 -1.24 6.20
CA TRP A 171 -18.13 -1.75 5.63
C TRP A 171 -17.33 -0.65 4.91
N LEU A 172 -18.01 0.20 4.13
CA LEU A 172 -17.37 1.27 3.37
C LEU A 172 -16.72 2.30 4.30
N GLU A 173 -17.36 2.61 5.42
CA GLU A 173 -16.84 3.49 6.47
C GLU A 173 -15.62 2.88 7.15
N GLU A 174 -15.64 1.60 7.52
CA GLU A 174 -14.45 0.93 8.05
C GLU A 174 -13.32 0.93 7.00
N PHE A 175 -13.66 0.62 5.74
CA PHE A 175 -12.70 0.60 4.63
C PHE A 175 -12.05 1.97 4.38
N ARG A 176 -12.82 3.05 4.48
CA ARG A 176 -12.32 4.43 4.41
C ARG A 176 -11.48 4.78 5.63
N THR A 177 -11.98 4.52 6.83
CA THR A 177 -11.30 4.83 8.11
C THR A 177 -9.94 4.16 8.22
N LYS A 178 -9.79 2.91 7.77
CA LYS A 178 -8.49 2.22 7.75
C LYS A 178 -7.45 2.87 6.83
N ARG A 179 -7.89 3.61 5.80
CA ARG A 179 -7.00 4.39 4.90
C ARG A 179 -6.65 5.75 5.48
N VAL A 180 -7.48 6.27 6.39
CA VAL A 180 -7.28 7.48 7.20
C VAL A 180 -6.47 7.11 8.45
N ASN A 181 -5.22 6.70 8.26
CA ASN A 181 -4.37 6.25 9.37
C ASN A 181 -3.04 7.00 9.50
N ARG A 182 -2.68 7.80 8.49
CA ARG A 182 -1.40 8.50 8.49
C ARG A 182 -1.41 9.78 7.66
N ILE A 183 -0.61 10.73 8.14
CA ILE A 183 -0.20 11.93 7.41
C ILE A 183 1.32 11.87 7.25
N PHE A 184 1.80 12.28 6.09
CA PHE A 184 3.22 12.27 5.75
C PHE A 184 3.62 13.60 5.14
N PHE A 185 4.63 14.22 5.73
CA PHE A 185 5.26 15.43 5.21
C PHE A 185 6.68 15.08 4.77
N ILE A 186 6.96 15.23 3.49
CA ILE A 186 8.31 15.06 2.96
C ILE A 186 9.10 16.35 3.19
N GLY A 187 10.34 16.21 3.64
CA GLY A 187 11.28 17.31 3.78
C GLY A 187 12.20 17.44 2.58
N SER A 188 12.82 18.61 2.42
CA SER A 188 13.93 18.85 1.49
C SER A 188 15.11 19.47 2.23
N LYS A 189 16.31 19.34 1.66
CA LYS A 189 17.51 20.01 2.19
C LYS A 189 17.42 21.53 2.03
N ASP A 190 16.79 21.98 0.96
CA ASP A 190 16.63 23.41 0.63
C ASP A 190 15.51 24.10 1.43
N GLU A 191 14.86 23.37 2.35
CA GLU A 191 13.76 23.88 3.15
C GLU A 191 14.24 24.25 4.56
N SER A 192 13.76 25.40 5.07
CA SER A 192 14.02 25.81 6.46
C SER A 192 13.59 24.73 7.45
N PHE A 193 14.46 24.43 8.41
CA PHE A 193 14.26 23.35 9.39
C PHE A 193 14.03 21.96 8.76
N GLY A 194 14.51 21.76 7.53
CA GLY A 194 14.44 20.50 6.81
C GLY A 194 13.04 20.11 6.30
N ASN A 195 12.00 20.92 6.56
CA ASN A 195 10.63 20.68 6.11
C ASN A 195 9.75 21.95 6.17
N GLN A 196 9.21 22.41 5.04
CA GLN A 196 8.36 23.60 4.97
C GLN A 196 6.97 23.41 5.60
N ASN A 197 6.41 22.19 5.55
CA ASN A 197 5.06 21.92 6.04
C ASN A 197 5.02 21.59 7.54
N CYS A 198 6.14 21.17 8.12
CA CYS A 198 6.20 20.71 9.50
C CYS A 198 7.57 21.01 10.10
N GLN A 199 7.68 22.08 10.88
CA GLN A 199 8.95 22.55 11.43
C GLN A 199 9.02 22.25 12.93
N LEU A 200 10.15 21.72 13.40
CA LEU A 200 10.41 21.58 14.83
C LEU A 200 11.03 22.87 15.36
N LEU A 201 10.31 23.54 16.26
CA LEU A 201 10.71 24.77 16.94
C LEU A 201 10.71 24.48 18.44
N GLY A 202 11.90 24.20 18.98
CA GLY A 202 12.05 23.80 20.38
C GLY A 202 11.29 22.50 20.68
N ASP A 203 10.29 22.59 21.56
CA ASP A 203 9.42 21.49 21.99
C ASP A 203 8.09 21.41 21.20
N LYS A 204 7.95 22.18 20.11
CA LYS A 204 6.71 22.28 19.34
C LYS A 204 6.93 22.01 17.85
N LEU A 205 6.00 21.27 17.24
CA LEU A 205 5.89 21.16 15.78
C LEU A 205 4.93 22.22 15.26
N LYS A 206 5.45 23.12 14.43
CA LYS A 206 4.65 24.07 13.64
C LYS A 206 4.25 23.41 12.34
N VAL A 207 2.98 23.03 12.21
CA VAL A 207 2.41 22.38 11.03
C VAL A 207 1.64 23.41 10.21
N ARG A 208 1.95 23.50 8.91
CA ARG A 208 1.21 24.34 7.96
C ARG A 208 -0.07 23.63 7.54
N VAL A 209 -1.20 24.32 7.74
CA VAL A 209 -2.53 23.81 7.41
C VAL A 209 -2.75 23.85 5.90
N ALA A 210 -3.48 22.86 5.37
CA ALA A 210 -3.88 22.87 3.96
C ALA A 210 -4.89 24.00 3.71
N PRO A 211 -4.83 24.73 2.58
CA PRO A 211 -5.75 25.84 2.27
C PRO A 211 -7.24 25.51 2.50
N SER A 212 -7.66 24.29 2.19
CA SER A 212 -9.03 23.82 2.41
C SER A 212 -9.47 23.74 3.88
N LEU A 213 -8.54 23.70 4.83
CA LEU A 213 -8.77 23.58 6.27
C LEU A 213 -8.41 24.86 7.03
N GLU A 214 -7.88 25.90 6.34
CA GLU A 214 -7.42 27.13 7.01
C GLU A 214 -8.57 27.92 7.66
N ARG A 215 -9.81 27.78 7.17
CA ARG A 215 -10.99 28.44 7.78
C ARG A 215 -11.27 27.93 9.20
N GLU A 216 -10.99 26.66 9.48
CA GLU A 216 -11.27 26.03 10.76
C GLU A 216 -10.08 26.09 11.72
N TRP A 217 -8.85 25.97 11.21
CA TRP A 217 -7.64 25.76 12.02
C TRP A 217 -6.59 26.86 11.87
N GLY A 218 -6.88 27.90 11.08
CA GLY A 218 -5.92 28.95 10.74
C GLY A 218 -4.79 28.47 9.83
N LYS A 219 -3.77 29.30 9.65
CA LYS A 219 -2.63 29.01 8.75
C LYS A 219 -1.65 27.99 9.33
N TYR A 220 -1.48 27.97 10.65
CA TYR A 220 -0.52 27.11 11.36
C TYR A 220 -1.14 26.51 12.61
N VAL A 221 -0.81 25.26 12.88
CA VAL A 221 -1.12 24.57 14.14
C VAL A 221 0.20 24.25 14.84
N ASN A 222 0.31 24.65 16.12
CA ASN A 222 1.50 24.39 16.95
C ASN A 222 1.21 23.23 17.90
N ILE A 223 2.00 22.18 17.79
CA ILE A 223 1.72 20.90 18.44
C ILE A 223 2.87 20.61 19.40
N PRO A 224 2.65 20.64 20.72
CA PRO A 224 3.70 20.28 21.67
C PRO A 224 4.07 18.81 21.46
N VAL A 225 5.36 18.55 21.32
CA VAL A 225 5.90 17.20 21.12
C VAL A 225 7.04 16.93 22.08
N LYS A 226 7.00 15.76 22.70
CA LYS A 226 8.11 15.22 23.47
C LYS A 226 8.56 13.93 22.80
N PHE A 227 9.73 13.95 22.16
CA PHE A 227 10.30 12.76 21.57
C PHE A 227 11.15 12.05 22.62
N SER A 228 10.64 10.96 23.20
CA SER A 228 11.41 10.12 24.13
C SER A 228 12.62 9.43 23.49
N TYR A 229 12.61 9.31 22.15
CA TYR A 229 13.66 8.67 21.37
C TYR A 229 13.96 9.52 20.13
N LYS A 230 15.21 9.46 19.65
CA LYS A 230 15.71 10.13 18.44
C LYS A 230 15.78 11.67 18.49
N GLN A 231 15.60 12.30 19.66
CA GLN A 231 15.75 13.75 19.80
C GLN A 231 17.14 14.21 19.32
N GLU A 232 18.19 13.52 19.73
CA GLU A 232 19.57 13.80 19.31
C GLU A 232 19.76 13.68 17.80
N THR A 233 19.14 12.68 17.17
CA THR A 233 19.16 12.50 15.71
C THR A 233 18.49 13.68 15.00
N ILE A 234 17.40 14.20 15.56
CA ILE A 234 16.67 15.35 14.99
C ILE A 234 17.51 16.62 15.15
N THR A 235 18.07 16.86 16.33
CA THR A 235 18.95 18.00 16.58
C THR A 235 20.18 17.97 15.67
N ALA A 236 20.80 16.80 15.50
CA ALA A 236 21.91 16.61 14.58
C ALA A 236 21.49 16.84 13.11
N ALA A 237 20.32 16.36 12.71
CA ALA A 237 19.78 16.58 11.37
C ALA A 237 19.51 18.06 11.09
N LEU A 238 18.96 18.79 12.07
CA LEU A 238 18.74 20.23 12.00
C LEU A 238 20.07 20.99 11.90
N LYS A 239 21.06 20.64 12.73
CA LYS A 239 22.41 21.23 12.69
C LYS A 239 23.10 21.01 11.34
N ASN A 240 22.92 19.83 10.75
CA ASN A 240 23.51 19.44 9.47
C ASN A 240 22.64 19.81 8.26
N GLN A 241 21.59 20.63 8.43
CA GLN A 241 20.67 21.05 7.36
C GLN A 241 20.15 19.89 6.50
N GLN A 242 19.81 18.78 7.15
CA GLN A 242 19.30 17.59 6.50
C GLN A 242 17.79 17.69 6.29
N ALA A 243 17.30 17.02 5.23
CA ALA A 243 15.87 16.87 5.00
C ALA A 243 15.24 15.98 6.08
N ILE A 244 14.14 16.47 6.68
CA ILE A 244 13.42 15.78 7.75
C ILE A 244 11.99 15.45 7.29
N ASN A 245 11.67 14.17 7.30
CA ASN A 245 10.34 13.67 6.99
C ASN A 245 9.57 13.44 8.30
N TYR A 246 8.33 13.90 8.36
CA TYR A 246 7.44 13.67 9.49
C TYR A 246 6.30 12.74 9.10
N ARG A 247 6.11 11.69 9.89
CA ARG A 247 4.99 10.75 9.76
C ARG A 247 4.19 10.72 11.04
N PHE A 248 2.93 11.10 10.94
CA PHE A 248 1.97 10.98 12.02
C PHE A 248 1.08 9.77 11.77
N VAL A 249 0.88 8.93 12.79
CA VAL A 249 0.07 7.71 12.67
C VAL A 249 -0.98 7.69 13.77
N LYS A 250 -2.24 7.43 13.40
CA LYS A 250 -3.34 7.23 14.37
C LYS A 250 -3.10 5.92 15.13
N LYS A 251 -3.07 5.97 16.47
CA LYS A 251 -3.02 4.77 17.30
C LYS A 251 -4.30 3.98 17.02
N LYS A 252 -4.21 2.65 16.80
CA LYS A 252 -5.38 1.81 17.02
C LYS A 252 -5.72 1.98 18.50
N THR A 253 -6.89 2.50 18.82
CA THR A 253 -7.49 2.23 20.13
C THR A 253 -7.55 0.70 20.19
N THR A 254 -6.57 0.07 20.84
CA THR A 254 -6.73 -1.31 21.30
C THR A 254 -7.98 -1.23 22.13
N GLY A 255 -9.05 -1.87 21.65
CA GLY A 255 -10.28 -2.00 22.41
C GLY A 255 -9.90 -2.44 23.80
N ILE A 256 -10.46 -1.76 24.79
CA ILE A 256 -10.65 -2.35 26.10
C ILE A 256 -11.37 -3.66 25.80
N CYS A 257 -10.69 -4.79 25.99
CA CYS A 257 -11.39 -6.02 26.32
C CYS A 257 -12.12 -5.69 27.62
N LEU A 258 -13.43 -5.50 27.52
CA LEU A 258 -14.31 -6.01 28.56
C LEU A 258 -14.45 -7.51 28.30
#